data_AF-F8GVW6-F1
#
_entry.id   AF-F8GVW6-F1
#
_cell.length_a   1.000
_cell.length_b   1.000
_cell.length_c   1.000
_cell.angle_alpha   90.00
_cell.angle_beta   90.00
_cell.angle_gamma   90.00
#
_symmetry.space_group_name_H-M   'P 1'
#
loop_
_entity.id
_entity.type
_entity.pdbx_description
1 polymer ?
#
loop_
_entity_poly.entity_id
_entity_poly.type
_entity_poly.pdbx_seq_one_letter_code
_entity_poly.pdbx_strand_id
1 'polypeptide(L)'
;MWRCVARNRREAWARPQTVIVQDICWTATARHADIVLPVTTALERNDIGGSSRNRHVLAMHQAIAPLHRAPAATSLRRVRRRGRITADEGGLFIPATRAGDLVHEGASIGDTLKLDASLTAVKPFTHDGIPIGLRSDPVVHTGERLAFVETQLVKHFIQKR
;
A
#
# COMPACT_ATOMS: atom_id res chain seq x y z
N MET A 1 20.69 -13.28 -24.32
CA MET A 1 21.15 -11.88 -24.31
C MET A 1 19.92 -10.97 -24.15
N TRP A 2 19.65 -10.46 -22.95
CA TRP A 2 18.49 -9.60 -22.70
C TRP A 2 18.74 -8.20 -23.26
N ARG A 3 18.19 -7.88 -24.43
CA ARG A 3 18.17 -6.51 -24.96
C ARG A 3 17.12 -5.71 -24.19
N CYS A 4 17.58 -4.82 -23.31
CA CYS A 4 16.74 -3.82 -22.68
C CYS A 4 16.42 -2.73 -23.71
N VAL A 5 15.27 -2.82 -24.38
CA VAL A 5 14.81 -1.83 -25.38
C VAL A 5 13.66 -1.00 -24.80
N ALA A 6 13.87 -0.38 -23.64
CA ALA A 6 12.93 0.61 -23.13
C ALA A 6 13.58 1.98 -23.28
N ARG A 7 12.97 2.86 -24.08
CA ARG A 7 13.53 4.20 -24.35
C ARG A 7 13.33 5.15 -23.18
N ASN A 8 12.37 4.87 -22.31
CA ASN A 8 12.14 5.64 -21.10
C ASN A 8 11.64 4.77 -19.94
N ARG A 9 11.65 5.38 -18.75
CA ARG A 9 11.23 4.75 -17.49
C ARG A 9 9.78 4.22 -17.52
N ARG A 10 8.85 4.90 -18.21
CA ARG A 10 7.44 4.45 -18.26
C ARG A 10 7.30 3.18 -19.09
N GLU A 11 7.96 3.12 -20.25
CA GLU A 11 8.01 1.91 -21.09
C GLU A 11 8.66 0.74 -20.35
N ALA A 12 9.75 1.00 -19.62
CA ALA A 12 10.42 -0.03 -18.84
C ALA A 12 9.51 -0.61 -17.75
N TRP A 13 8.75 0.25 -17.07
CA TRP A 13 7.86 -0.13 -15.97
C TRP A 13 6.63 -0.93 -16.42
N ALA A 14 6.28 -0.88 -17.71
CA ALA A 14 5.15 -1.63 -18.28
C ALA A 14 5.52 -3.06 -18.74
N ARG A 15 6.81 -3.41 -18.80
CA ARG A 15 7.28 -4.74 -19.24
C ARG A 15 7.08 -5.87 -18.22
N PRO A 16 7.39 -5.69 -16.92
CA PRO A 16 7.20 -6.77 -15.95
C PRO A 16 5.71 -7.06 -15.75
N GLN A 17 5.36 -8.33 -15.54
CA GLN A 17 3.98 -8.75 -15.26
C GLN A 17 3.50 -8.28 -13.89
N THR A 18 4.41 -8.11 -12.92
CA THR A 18 4.11 -7.66 -11.56
C THR A 18 5.33 -6.97 -10.98
N VAL A 19 5.11 -5.81 -10.35
CA VAL A 19 6.16 -5.06 -9.65
C VAL A 19 5.90 -5.08 -8.15
N ILE A 20 6.83 -5.65 -7.38
CA ILE A 20 6.80 -5.68 -5.92
C ILE A 20 7.88 -4.75 -5.39
N VAL A 21 7.51 -3.83 -4.49
CA VAL A 21 8.46 -2.88 -3.89
C VAL A 21 8.40 -3.03 -2.37
N GLN A 22 9.58 -3.10 -1.75
CA GLN A 22 9.73 -3.02 -0.30
C GLN A 22 10.17 -1.60 0.05
N ASP A 23 9.34 -0.84 0.78
CA ASP A 23 9.55 0.60 0.97
C ASP A 23 9.10 1.05 2.37
N ILE A 24 9.79 2.05 2.92
CA ILE A 24 9.51 2.63 4.25
C ILE A 24 8.71 3.94 4.17
N CYS A 25 8.68 4.63 3.03
CA CYS A 25 8.26 6.03 2.94
C CYS A 25 7.39 6.37 1.71
N TRP A 26 6.80 5.35 1.06
CA TRP A 26 5.88 5.50 -0.06
C TRP A 26 6.47 6.32 -1.22
N THR A 27 7.71 5.98 -1.59
CA THR A 27 8.45 6.66 -2.67
C THR A 27 7.71 6.63 -4.01
N ALA A 28 8.15 7.46 -4.96
CA ALA A 28 7.61 7.44 -6.33
C ALA A 28 7.63 6.02 -6.94
N THR A 29 8.63 5.20 -6.60
CA THR A 29 8.74 3.79 -7.01
C THR A 29 7.62 2.96 -6.40
N ALA A 30 7.38 3.08 -5.08
CA ALA A 30 6.29 2.39 -4.40
C ALA A 30 4.91 2.77 -4.96
N ARG A 31 4.70 4.04 -5.31
CA ARG A 31 3.44 4.51 -5.95
C ARG A 31 3.16 3.88 -7.31
N HIS A 32 4.21 3.42 -8.00
CA HIS A 32 4.09 2.74 -9.30
C HIS A 32 4.11 1.21 -9.18
N ALA A 33 4.19 0.66 -7.96
CA ALA A 33 4.19 -0.78 -7.72
C ALA A 33 2.78 -1.39 -7.81
N ASP A 34 2.72 -2.69 -8.08
CA ASP A 34 1.49 -3.48 -7.92
C ASP A 34 1.24 -3.85 -6.47
N ILE A 35 2.33 -4.18 -5.75
CA ILE A 35 2.31 -4.58 -4.34
C ILE A 35 3.45 -3.83 -3.64
N VAL A 36 3.11 -3.10 -2.57
CA VAL A 36 4.09 -2.51 -1.67
C VAL A 36 4.08 -3.32 -0.38
N LEU A 37 5.26 -3.80 0.01
CA LEU A 37 5.46 -4.53 1.24
C LEU A 37 6.10 -3.58 2.27
N PRO A 38 5.47 -3.36 3.43
CA PRO A 38 6.04 -2.50 4.46
C PRO A 38 7.33 -3.13 5.01
N VAL A 39 8.34 -2.30 5.20
CA VAL A 39 9.60 -2.71 5.85
C VAL A 39 9.96 -1.75 6.97
N THR A 40 10.82 -2.19 7.88
CA THR A 40 11.25 -1.41 9.04
C THR A 40 12.45 -0.53 8.70
N THR A 41 12.51 0.65 9.31
CA THR A 41 13.68 1.52 9.26
C THR A 41 14.83 0.95 10.08
N ALA A 42 16.03 1.52 9.92
CA ALA A 42 17.19 1.14 10.73
C ALA A 42 17.01 1.45 12.23
N LEU A 43 16.10 2.36 12.60
CA LEU A 43 15.79 2.70 13.99
C LEU A 43 14.95 1.61 14.69
N GLU A 44 14.29 0.76 13.91
CA GLU A 44 13.35 -0.26 14.37
C GLU A 44 13.99 -1.65 14.56
N ARG A 45 15.30 -1.77 14.36
CA ARG A 45 16.04 -3.05 14.46
C ARG A 45 17.46 -2.86 14.95
N ASN A 46 18.09 -3.95 15.38
CA ASN A 46 19.53 -3.98 15.59
C ASN A 46 20.24 -4.20 14.24
N ASP A 47 21.25 -3.39 13.95
CA ASP A 47 22.01 -3.43 12.69
C ASP A 47 23.49 -3.07 12.93
N ILE A 48 24.30 -3.08 11.86
CA ILE A 48 25.70 -2.68 11.89
C ILE A 48 25.92 -1.54 10.89
N GLY A 49 26.38 -0.39 11.38
CA GLY A 49 26.68 0.79 10.59
C GLY A 49 28.17 0.94 10.28
N GLY A 50 28.50 1.30 9.05
CA GLY A 50 29.88 1.55 8.64
C GLY A 50 29.95 2.32 7.32
N SER A 51 31.05 3.04 7.11
CA SER A 51 31.38 3.69 5.84
C SER A 51 32.86 3.53 5.57
N SER A 52 33.30 3.66 4.31
CA SER A 52 34.72 3.61 3.96
C SER A 52 35.56 4.71 4.60
N ARG A 53 34.93 5.77 5.10
CA ARG A 53 35.57 6.87 5.83
C ARG A 53 35.55 6.67 7.35
N ASN A 54 34.84 5.65 7.85
CA ASN A 54 34.78 5.36 9.27
C ASN A 54 35.92 4.40 9.62
N ARG A 55 36.77 4.79 10.58
CA ARG A 55 37.79 3.89 11.16
C ARG A 55 37.20 2.77 12.01
N HIS A 56 35.91 2.85 12.34
CA HIS A 56 35.23 1.93 13.23
C HIS A 56 33.88 1.51 12.66
N VAL A 57 33.45 0.31 13.06
CA VAL A 57 32.12 -0.23 12.82
C VAL A 57 31.25 0.11 14.02
N LEU A 58 30.01 0.54 13.79
CA LEU A 58 29.05 0.94 14.82
C LEU A 58 27.99 -0.13 14.99
N ALA A 59 27.77 -0.59 16.22
CA ALA A 59 26.58 -1.37 16.56
C ALA A 59 25.38 -0.42 16.61
N MET A 60 24.45 -0.53 15.67
CA MET A 60 23.23 0.26 15.63
C MET A 60 22.17 -0.49 16.45
N HIS A 61 22.06 -0.14 17.72
CA HIS A 61 21.02 -0.71 18.57
C HIS A 61 19.64 -0.17 18.19
N GLN A 62 18.63 -1.04 18.29
CA GLN A 62 17.24 -0.69 18.07
C GLN A 62 16.84 0.48 18.98
N ALA A 63 16.38 1.57 18.38
CA ALA A 63 15.97 2.77 19.09
C ALA A 63 14.48 2.76 19.44
N ILE A 64 13.64 2.20 18.57
CA ILE A 64 12.19 2.09 18.75
C ILE A 64 11.67 0.70 18.39
N ALA A 65 10.53 0.30 18.94
CA ALA A 65 9.84 -0.91 18.52
C ALA A 65 9.37 -0.80 17.04
N PRO A 66 9.29 -1.91 16.28
CA PRO A 66 8.80 -1.88 14.91
C PRO A 66 7.40 -1.27 14.84
N LEU A 67 7.23 -0.29 13.97
CA LEU A 67 5.96 0.40 13.79
C LEU A 67 5.09 -0.37 12.79
N HIS A 68 3.78 -0.36 13.04
CA HIS A 68 2.78 -0.90 12.11
C HIS A 68 2.98 -2.37 11.71
N ARG A 69 3.48 -3.21 12.64
CA ARG A 69 3.62 -4.66 12.41
C ARG A 69 2.26 -5.24 11.98
N ALA A 70 2.15 -5.62 10.71
CA ALA A 70 1.04 -6.43 10.26
C ALA A 70 1.10 -7.76 11.03
N PRO A 71 0.02 -8.19 11.69
CA PRO A 71 -0.03 -9.52 12.28
C PRO A 71 0.26 -10.57 11.19
N ALA A 72 0.83 -11.70 11.59
CA ALA A 72 1.07 -12.79 10.66
C ALA A 72 -0.23 -13.13 9.93
N ALA A 73 -0.17 -13.24 8.59
CA ALA A 73 -1.34 -13.49 7.78
C ALA A 73 -1.97 -14.85 8.15
N THR A 74 -3.13 -14.82 8.79
CA THR A 74 -3.86 -16.02 9.23
C THR A 74 -4.60 -16.71 8.07
N SER A 75 -4.90 -15.98 7.00
CA SER A 75 -5.58 -16.53 5.83
C SER A 75 -5.03 -15.94 4.52
N LEU A 76 -5.05 -16.75 3.47
CA LEU A 76 -4.71 -16.31 2.12
C LEU A 76 -5.93 -16.44 1.21
N ARG A 77 -6.21 -15.39 0.44
CA ARG A 77 -7.26 -15.35 -0.57
C ARG A 77 -6.67 -15.05 -1.94
N ARG A 78 -7.15 -15.77 -2.96
CA ARG A 78 -6.81 -15.49 -4.35
C ARG A 78 -7.74 -14.40 -4.87
N VAL A 79 -7.20 -13.21 -5.11
CA VAL A 79 -7.91 -12.11 -5.77
C VAL A 79 -8.09 -12.43 -7.25
N ARG A 80 -9.33 -12.54 -7.73
CA ARG A 80 -9.60 -12.79 -9.17
C ARG A 80 -9.67 -11.53 -10.00
N ARG A 81 -10.26 -10.45 -9.46
CA ARG A 81 -10.41 -9.17 -10.15
C ARG A 81 -10.11 -8.02 -9.21
N ARG A 82 -9.05 -7.27 -9.55
CA ARG A 82 -8.59 -6.11 -8.78
C ARG A 82 -9.13 -4.82 -9.40
N GLY A 83 -9.94 -4.10 -8.63
CA GLY A 83 -10.29 -2.70 -8.86
C GLY A 83 -9.36 -1.75 -8.09
N ARG A 84 -9.54 -0.46 -8.33
CA ARG A 84 -8.91 0.61 -7.55
C ARG A 84 -9.96 1.67 -7.23
N ILE A 85 -9.84 2.27 -6.05
CA ILE A 85 -10.58 3.47 -5.68
C ILE A 85 -9.58 4.62 -5.65
N THR A 86 -9.94 5.71 -6.32
CA THR A 86 -9.14 6.93 -6.39
C THR A 86 -9.84 8.06 -5.68
N ALA A 87 -9.06 9.01 -5.18
CA ALA A 87 -9.57 10.25 -4.65
C ALA A 87 -10.14 11.09 -5.80
N ASP A 88 -11.41 11.48 -5.69
CA ASP A 88 -12.01 12.44 -6.64
C ASP A 88 -11.48 13.85 -6.39
N GLU A 89 -11.09 14.16 -5.15
CA GLU A 89 -10.53 15.45 -4.74
C GLU A 89 -9.38 15.28 -3.73
N GLY A 90 -8.51 16.29 -3.63
CA GLY A 90 -7.43 16.32 -2.66
C GLY A 90 -7.89 16.69 -1.25
N GLY A 91 -7.19 16.17 -0.24
CA GLY A 91 -7.51 16.42 1.17
C GLY A 91 -6.85 15.41 2.11
N LEU A 92 -7.40 15.28 3.31
CA LEU A 92 -7.02 14.29 4.30
C LEU A 92 -7.99 13.10 4.25
N PHE A 93 -7.56 11.96 3.74
CA PHE A 93 -8.32 10.72 3.74
C PHE A 93 -8.42 10.13 5.16
N ILE A 94 -9.66 9.94 5.60
CA ILE A 94 -10.04 9.36 6.89
C ILE A 94 -10.70 8.00 6.61
N PRO A 95 -9.99 6.89 6.82
CA PRO A 95 -10.53 5.57 6.54
C PRO A 95 -11.60 5.16 7.54
N ALA A 96 -12.75 4.70 7.05
CA ALA A 96 -13.81 4.06 7.84
C ALA A 96 -13.70 2.53 7.87
N THR A 97 -12.80 1.96 7.06
CA THR A 97 -12.62 0.51 6.87
C THR A 97 -11.15 0.15 6.96
N ARG A 98 -10.83 -1.14 7.12
CA ARG A 98 -9.47 -1.67 7.05
C ARG A 98 -9.32 -2.62 5.87
N ALA A 99 -8.06 -2.81 5.45
CA ALA A 99 -7.75 -3.84 4.48
C ALA A 99 -8.14 -5.23 5.05
N GLY A 100 -8.92 -5.99 4.29
CA GLY A 100 -9.47 -7.29 4.68
C GLY A 100 -10.92 -7.26 5.13
N ASP A 101 -11.50 -6.09 5.43
CA ASP A 101 -12.89 -5.97 5.83
C ASP A 101 -13.84 -6.23 4.64
N LEU A 102 -15.01 -6.82 4.90
CA LEU A 102 -16.08 -6.90 3.91
C LEU A 102 -16.80 -5.55 3.85
N VAL A 103 -16.79 -4.92 2.68
CA VAL A 103 -17.50 -3.66 2.42
C VAL A 103 -18.67 -3.97 1.50
N HIS A 104 -19.88 -3.70 1.97
CA HIS A 104 -21.11 -3.95 1.22
C HIS A 104 -21.33 -2.94 0.11
N GLU A 105 -22.11 -3.33 -0.89
CA GLU A 105 -22.61 -2.42 -1.92
C GLU A 105 -23.22 -1.15 -1.29
N GLY A 106 -22.88 0.02 -1.84
CA GLY A 106 -23.32 1.32 -1.35
C GLY A 106 -22.50 1.89 -0.18
N ALA A 107 -21.66 1.08 0.48
CA ALA A 107 -20.78 1.57 1.55
C ALA A 107 -19.49 2.20 1.00
N SER A 108 -18.97 3.21 1.71
CA SER A 108 -17.70 3.88 1.41
C SER A 108 -16.54 3.30 2.23
N ILE A 109 -15.32 3.46 1.72
CA ILE A 109 -14.09 3.13 2.46
C ILE A 109 -13.70 4.18 3.50
N GLY A 110 -14.32 5.36 3.45
CA GLY A 110 -14.00 6.49 4.31
C GLY A 110 -14.38 7.83 3.67
N ASP A 111 -13.88 8.90 4.27
CA ASP A 111 -14.15 10.27 3.86
C ASP A 111 -12.85 10.99 3.49
N THR A 112 -12.94 12.04 2.69
CA THR A 112 -11.87 13.01 2.46
C THR A 112 -12.24 14.31 3.15
N LEU A 113 -11.46 14.69 4.15
CA LEU A 113 -11.55 15.98 4.86
C LEU A 113 -10.79 17.05 4.07
N LYS A 114 -11.51 18.10 3.67
CA LYS A 114 -10.94 19.25 2.97
C LYS A 114 -10.41 20.31 3.95
N LEU A 115 -9.68 21.29 3.42
CA LEU A 115 -9.11 22.40 4.22
C LEU A 115 -10.20 23.31 4.84
N ASP A 116 -11.38 23.37 4.24
CA ASP A 116 -12.56 24.07 4.77
C ASP A 116 -13.32 23.26 5.84
N ALA A 117 -12.73 22.15 6.30
CA ALA A 117 -13.28 21.18 7.22
C ALA A 117 -14.54 20.43 6.72
N SER A 118 -14.89 20.55 5.43
CA SER A 118 -15.95 19.74 4.84
C SER A 118 -15.49 18.29 4.64
N LEU A 119 -16.41 17.34 4.86
CA LEU A 119 -16.20 15.92 4.61
C LEU A 119 -16.90 15.53 3.32
N THR A 120 -16.18 14.87 2.43
CA THR A 120 -16.75 14.27 1.22
C THR A 120 -16.52 12.77 1.27
N ALA A 121 -17.60 12.00 1.26
CA ALA A 121 -17.50 10.54 1.23
C ALA A 121 -16.76 10.08 -0.02
N VAL A 122 -15.81 9.17 0.15
CA VAL A 122 -15.15 8.52 -0.98
C VAL A 122 -16.18 7.71 -1.76
N LYS A 123 -15.98 7.62 -3.08
CA LYS A 123 -16.89 6.88 -3.97
C LYS A 123 -17.24 5.49 -3.39
N PRO A 124 -18.54 5.19 -3.20
CA PRO A 124 -18.97 3.94 -2.58
C PRO A 124 -18.73 2.74 -3.51
N PHE A 125 -18.71 1.56 -2.90
CA PHE A 125 -18.63 0.30 -3.62
C PHE A 125 -19.88 0.10 -4.48
N THR A 126 -19.68 -0.25 -5.75
CA THR A 126 -20.80 -0.56 -6.66
C THR A 126 -21.32 -2.00 -6.52
N HIS A 127 -20.59 -2.84 -5.79
CA HIS A 127 -20.91 -4.23 -5.48
C HIS A 127 -20.15 -4.61 -4.19
N ASP A 128 -20.58 -5.64 -3.47
CA ASP A 128 -19.84 -6.19 -2.34
C ASP A 128 -18.37 -6.48 -2.70
N GLY A 129 -17.44 -6.08 -1.84
CA GLY A 129 -16.03 -6.31 -2.06
C GLY A 129 -15.17 -6.15 -0.83
N ILE A 130 -13.87 -6.39 -0.99
CA ILE A 130 -12.89 -6.32 0.10
C ILE A 130 -11.80 -5.32 -0.28
N PRO A 131 -11.49 -4.32 0.55
CA PRO A 131 -10.28 -3.53 0.41
C PRO A 131 -9.07 -4.46 0.62
N ILE A 132 -8.30 -4.70 -0.43
CA ILE A 132 -7.09 -5.54 -0.39
C ILE A 132 -5.92 -4.75 0.22
N GLY A 133 -5.89 -3.45 -0.05
CA GLY A 133 -4.90 -2.53 0.47
C GLY A 133 -5.52 -1.15 0.58
N LEU A 134 -5.25 -0.48 1.69
CA LEU A 134 -5.77 0.84 1.99
C LEU A 134 -4.59 1.77 2.24
N ARG A 135 -4.69 2.99 1.72
CA ARG A 135 -3.67 4.02 1.94
C ARG A 135 -3.55 4.32 3.44
N SER A 136 -2.32 4.33 3.94
CA SER A 136 -2.02 4.64 5.34
C SER A 136 -1.61 6.09 5.55
N ASP A 137 -1.00 6.72 4.55
CA ASP A 137 -0.71 8.15 4.62
C ASP A 137 -1.98 8.95 4.30
N PRO A 138 -2.37 9.89 5.17
CA PRO A 138 -3.70 10.47 5.08
C PRO A 138 -3.78 11.60 4.06
N VAL A 139 -2.66 12.18 3.60
CA VAL A 139 -2.68 13.30 2.63
C VAL A 139 -2.79 12.77 1.20
N VAL A 140 -3.83 13.18 0.49
CA VAL A 140 -4.14 12.69 -0.86
C VAL A 140 -4.38 13.84 -1.83
N HIS A 141 -4.02 13.63 -3.11
CA HIS A 141 -4.35 14.53 -4.20
C HIS A 141 -5.40 13.90 -5.13
N THR A 142 -6.09 14.72 -5.91
CA THR A 142 -7.03 14.27 -6.94
C THR A 142 -6.39 13.22 -7.86
N GLY A 143 -7.07 12.11 -8.06
CA GLY A 143 -6.65 10.98 -8.88
C GLY A 143 -5.66 10.02 -8.21
N GLU A 144 -5.16 10.34 -7.01
CA GLU A 144 -4.33 9.39 -6.26
C GLU A 144 -5.14 8.19 -5.78
N ARG A 145 -4.48 7.03 -5.67
CA ARG A 145 -5.12 5.80 -5.24
C ARG A 145 -5.30 5.81 -3.72
N LEU A 146 -6.52 5.53 -3.30
CA LEU A 146 -6.92 5.37 -1.90
C LEU A 146 -6.94 3.89 -1.50
N ALA A 147 -7.41 3.02 -2.40
CA ALA A 147 -7.52 1.60 -2.12
C ALA A 147 -7.33 0.73 -3.36
N PHE A 148 -6.82 -0.47 -3.15
CA PHE A 148 -7.02 -1.61 -4.05
C PHE A 148 -8.19 -2.43 -3.51
N VAL A 149 -9.11 -2.84 -4.39
CA VAL A 149 -10.33 -3.52 -3.97
C VAL A 149 -10.55 -4.79 -4.79
N GLU A 150 -11.01 -5.85 -4.15
CA GLU A 150 -11.53 -7.03 -4.84
C GLU A 150 -12.98 -6.77 -5.20
N THR A 151 -13.31 -6.84 -6.49
CA THR A 151 -14.67 -6.56 -6.98
C THR A 151 -15.45 -7.81 -7.36
N GLN A 152 -14.91 -9.00 -7.06
CA GLN A 152 -15.57 -10.27 -7.32
C GLN A 152 -15.21 -11.28 -6.23
N LEU A 153 -16.03 -11.33 -5.17
CA LEU A 153 -15.86 -12.25 -4.05
C LEU A 153 -16.02 -13.70 -4.49
N VAL A 154 -14.92 -14.45 -4.53
CA VAL A 154 -14.98 -15.92 -4.66
C VAL A 154 -14.86 -16.54 -3.27
N LYS A 155 -15.79 -17.43 -2.90
CA LYS A 155 -15.85 -18.15 -1.62
C LYS A 155 -14.76 -19.25 -1.47
N HIS A 156 -13.51 -18.97 -1.83
CA HIS A 156 -12.42 -19.92 -1.63
C HIS A 156 -11.41 -19.35 -0.63
N PHE A 157 -11.65 -19.63 0.65
CA PHE A 157 -10.67 -19.43 1.71
C PHE A 157 -9.67 -20.60 1.66
N ILE A 158 -8.39 -20.31 1.50
CA ILE A 158 -7.34 -21.29 1.82
C ILE A 158 -6.93 -20.97 3.26
N GLN A 159 -7.47 -21.75 4.20
CA GLN A 159 -6.99 -21.71 5.58
C GLN A 159 -5.63 -22.42 5.65
N LYS A 160 -4.61 -21.74 6.19
CA LYS A 160 -3.37 -22.41 6.58
C LYS A 160 -3.68 -23.28 7.80
N ARG A 161 -3.35 -24.57 7.70
CA ARG A 161 -3.27 -25.46 8.87
C ARG A 161 -2.07 -25.07 9.73
#